data_AF-A0A9Y6M4K2-F1
#
_entry.id   AF-A0A9Y6M4K2-F1
#
_cell.length_a   1.000
_cell.length_b   1.000
_cell.length_c   1.000
_cell.angle_alpha   90.00
_cell.angle_beta   90.00
_cell.angle_gamma   90.00
#
_symmetry.space_group_name_H-M   'P 1'
#
loop_
_entity.id
_entity.type
_entity.pdbx_description
1 polymer ?
#
loop_
_entity_poly.entity_id
_entity_poly.type
_entity_poly.pdbx_seq_one_letter_code
_entity_poly.pdbx_strand_id
1 'polypeptide(L)'
;MALYQISGLFTLRLSSFINAAVSLTLLFCRGSASTPVIKVMSNVSSRVVLQCESAGWYPEPELLWLDGEGNLLSAGPTETLRGPDDLYTVSSRVTVEKRHSNNITCRVQQRNTNQSRETHIHVPGSAVRKEPSATFIIVIVGLLWICTVVTVVWNFIPSKTPDPKETETEKKTTKQKCTRAPADNTEIIAIKAVPPSEQLEDDTSAAEEIKEDEKEKKQKKQKYRISGSKKKAQI
;
A
#
# COMPACT_ATOMS: atom_id res chain seq x y z
N MET A 1 13.92 -35.32 9.85
CA MET A 1 14.05 -35.00 8.41
C MET A 1 14.46 -36.26 7.67
N ALA A 2 14.05 -36.48 6.41
CA ALA A 2 14.36 -37.69 5.66
C ALA A 2 15.50 -37.43 4.67
N LEU A 3 16.70 -37.94 4.97
CA LEU A 3 17.82 -37.98 4.03
C LEU A 3 17.63 -39.16 3.09
N TYR A 4 17.24 -38.89 1.84
CA TYR A 4 17.25 -39.91 0.79
C TYR A 4 18.69 -40.08 0.29
N GLN A 5 19.32 -41.17 0.74
CA GLN A 5 20.57 -41.68 0.16
C GLN A 5 20.27 -42.34 -1.17
N ILE A 6 20.86 -41.83 -2.25
CA ILE A 6 20.88 -42.51 -3.55
C ILE A 6 22.26 -43.16 -3.69
N SER A 7 22.32 -44.49 -3.58
CA SER A 7 23.56 -45.27 -3.74
C SER A 7 23.74 -45.73 -5.18
N GLY A 8 24.78 -45.23 -5.86
CA GLY A 8 25.19 -45.71 -7.18
C GLY A 8 26.32 -46.74 -7.07
N LEU A 9 26.08 -47.97 -7.54
CA LEU A 9 27.10 -49.02 -7.61
C LEU A 9 27.65 -49.13 -9.04
N PHE A 10 28.88 -48.67 -9.25
CA PHE A 10 29.59 -48.82 -10.52
C PHE A 10 30.55 -50.00 -10.42
N THR A 11 30.43 -50.98 -11.33
CA THR A 11 31.32 -52.14 -11.37
C THR A 11 32.11 -52.15 -12.67
N LEU A 12 33.42 -51.91 -12.57
CA LEU A 12 34.36 -52.02 -13.68
C LEU A 12 34.86 -53.46 -13.77
N ARG A 13 34.75 -54.10 -14.94
CA ARG A 13 35.37 -55.42 -15.21
C ARG A 13 36.60 -55.23 -16.08
N LEU A 14 37.70 -55.86 -15.70
CA LEU A 14 38.94 -55.90 -16.45
C LEU A 14 38.91 -57.09 -17.42
N SER A 15 39.26 -56.87 -18.69
CA SER A 15 39.17 -57.88 -19.77
C SER A 15 40.39 -58.80 -19.89
N SER A 16 41.27 -58.80 -18.88
CA SER A 16 42.43 -59.68 -18.77
C SER A 16 42.04 -61.12 -18.43
N PHE A 17 42.96 -62.08 -18.69
CA PHE A 17 42.82 -63.48 -18.25
C PHE A 17 42.55 -63.67 -16.75
N ILE A 18 42.90 -62.66 -15.93
CA ILE A 18 42.43 -62.53 -14.54
C ILE A 18 41.09 -61.77 -14.58
N ASN A 19 39.98 -62.48 -14.31
CA ASN A 19 38.63 -61.92 -14.21
C ASN A 19 38.47 -61.06 -12.94
N ALA A 20 39.07 -59.87 -12.94
CA ALA A 20 38.97 -58.91 -11.84
C ALA A 20 37.82 -57.92 -12.06
N ALA A 21 37.05 -57.68 -11.00
CA ALA A 21 36.00 -56.66 -10.95
C ALA A 21 36.27 -55.69 -9.80
N VAL A 22 36.17 -54.39 -10.06
CA VAL A 22 36.30 -53.31 -9.07
C VAL A 22 34.95 -52.64 -8.91
N SER A 23 34.41 -52.68 -7.70
CA SER A 23 33.14 -52.04 -7.35
C SER A 23 33.38 -50.73 -6.62
N LEU A 24 32.87 -49.63 -7.17
CA LEU A 24 32.85 -48.30 -6.57
C LEU A 24 31.42 -47.95 -6.15
N THR A 25 31.22 -47.65 -4.86
CA THR A 25 29.96 -47.18 -4.31
C THR A 25 30.01 -45.66 -4.14
N LEU A 26 29.16 -44.93 -4.87
CA LEU A 26 28.96 -43.50 -4.70
C LEU A 26 27.68 -43.25 -3.88
N LEU A 27 27.81 -42.48 -2.80
CA LEU A 27 26.70 -42.08 -1.94
C LEU A 27 26.30 -40.63 -2.26
N PHE A 28 25.14 -40.46 -2.89
CA PHE A 28 24.56 -39.15 -3.17
C PHE A 28 23.56 -38.78 -2.07
N CYS A 29 24.03 -38.03 -1.08
CA CYS A 29 23.19 -37.52 -0.01
C CYS A 29 22.44 -36.25 -0.49
N ARG A 30 21.16 -36.39 -0.86
CA ARG A 30 20.32 -35.23 -1.19
C ARG A 30 19.77 -34.61 0.10
N GLY A 31 20.47 -33.61 0.62
CA GLY A 31 20.14 -32.90 1.86
C GLY A 31 18.68 -32.47 1.93
N SER A 32 18.03 -32.77 3.05
CA SER A 32 16.61 -32.48 3.30
C SER A 32 16.45 -31.05 3.82
N ALA A 33 16.92 -30.08 3.03
CA ALA A 33 16.97 -28.67 3.41
C ALA A 33 15.57 -28.11 3.74
N SER A 34 15.36 -27.78 5.00
CA SER A 34 14.09 -27.29 5.54
C SER A 34 13.76 -25.89 5.03
N THR A 35 12.47 -25.58 4.91
CA THR A 35 12.00 -24.22 4.64
C THR A 35 12.39 -23.30 5.81
N PRO A 36 13.00 -22.12 5.57
CA PRO A 36 13.36 -21.20 6.64
C PRO A 36 12.14 -20.71 7.41
N VAL A 37 12.27 -20.60 8.73
CA VAL A 37 11.20 -20.12 9.63
C VAL A 37 11.58 -18.74 10.16
N ILE A 38 10.69 -17.75 9.98
CA ILE A 38 10.87 -16.41 10.55
C ILE A 38 10.11 -16.30 11.87
N LYS A 39 10.80 -15.84 12.91
CA LYS A 39 10.31 -15.63 14.28
C LYS A 39 10.43 -14.13 14.61
N VAL A 40 9.39 -13.52 15.18
CA VAL A 40 9.45 -12.13 15.67
C VAL A 40 10.08 -12.13 17.06
N MET A 41 11.20 -11.43 17.23
CA MET A 41 11.97 -11.38 18.49
C MET A 41 11.64 -10.16 19.35
N SER A 42 11.39 -9.01 18.72
CA SER A 42 10.86 -7.83 19.42
C SER A 42 10.06 -6.95 18.48
N ASN A 43 9.07 -6.24 19.01
CA ASN A 43 8.06 -5.53 18.23
C ASN A 43 7.76 -4.18 18.89
N VAL A 44 8.57 -3.17 18.62
CA VAL A 44 8.44 -1.81 19.19
C VAL A 44 7.71 -0.87 18.23
N SER A 45 7.36 0.34 18.65
CA SER A 45 6.52 1.26 17.86
C SER A 45 7.08 1.60 16.48
N SER A 46 8.39 1.80 16.36
CA SER A 46 9.08 2.20 15.12
C SER A 46 9.84 1.10 14.39
N ARG A 47 10.13 -0.02 15.05
CA ARG A 47 11.02 -1.09 14.55
C ARG A 47 10.52 -2.48 14.95
N VAL A 48 10.91 -3.50 14.19
CA VAL A 48 10.73 -4.92 14.50
C VAL A 48 12.07 -5.64 14.36
N VAL A 49 12.36 -6.59 15.26
CA VAL A 49 13.50 -7.49 15.14
C VAL A 49 12.98 -8.87 14.75
N LEU A 50 13.50 -9.40 13.65
CA LEU A 50 13.16 -10.71 13.12
C LEU A 50 14.39 -11.63 13.23
N GLN A 51 14.16 -12.90 13.58
CA GLN A 51 15.16 -13.96 13.47
C GLN A 51 14.68 -15.00 12.46
N CYS A 52 15.55 -15.39 11.53
CA CYS A 52 15.31 -16.48 10.60
C CYS A 52 16.15 -17.68 11.00
N GLU A 53 15.66 -18.90 10.77
CA GLU A 53 16.31 -20.15 11.15
C GLU A 53 15.99 -21.24 10.12
N SER A 54 16.98 -22.04 9.71
CA SER A 54 16.79 -23.16 8.78
C SER A 54 17.85 -24.25 9.00
N ALA A 55 17.44 -25.51 8.99
CA ALA A 55 18.27 -26.69 9.24
C ALA A 55 18.30 -27.65 8.04
N GLY A 56 19.27 -28.57 8.05
CA GLY A 56 19.35 -29.69 7.11
C GLY A 56 20.15 -29.43 5.82
N TRP A 57 21.07 -28.45 5.85
CA TRP A 57 21.86 -28.03 4.69
C TRP A 57 23.23 -28.73 4.64
N TYR A 58 23.73 -29.01 3.44
CA TYR A 58 25.11 -29.48 3.24
C TYR A 58 25.59 -29.20 1.80
N PRO A 59 26.76 -28.55 1.58
CA PRO A 59 27.63 -27.92 2.59
C PRO A 59 26.99 -26.71 3.29
N GLU A 60 27.80 -25.94 4.01
CA GLU A 60 27.38 -24.69 4.67
C GLU A 60 26.67 -23.72 3.70
N PRO A 61 25.45 -23.26 4.02
CA PRO A 61 24.69 -22.36 3.17
C PRO A 61 24.84 -20.89 3.61
N GLU A 62 24.41 -19.98 2.74
CA GLU A 62 24.29 -18.55 3.05
C GLU A 62 22.85 -18.21 3.42
N LEU A 63 22.65 -17.41 4.48
CA LEU A 63 21.36 -16.81 4.82
C LEU A 63 21.39 -15.33 4.46
N LEU A 64 20.46 -14.90 3.61
CA LEU A 64 20.28 -13.53 3.14
C LEU A 64 18.91 -13.00 3.56
N TRP A 65 18.85 -11.71 3.87
CA TRP A 65 17.60 -10.97 4.08
C TRP A 65 17.34 -10.03 2.91
N LEU A 66 16.09 -10.02 2.44
CA LEU A 66 15.63 -9.27 1.28
C LEU A 66 14.39 -8.44 1.65
N ASP A 67 14.24 -7.27 1.04
CA ASP A 67 13.00 -6.48 1.09
C ASP A 67 11.91 -7.02 0.13
N GLY A 68 10.83 -6.26 -0.05
CA GLY A 68 9.72 -6.62 -0.95
C GLY A 68 10.06 -6.48 -2.43
N GLU A 69 11.16 -5.80 -2.75
CA GLU A 69 11.62 -5.48 -4.09
C GLU A 69 12.81 -6.37 -4.51
N GLY A 70 13.37 -7.14 -3.58
CA GLY A 70 14.47 -8.08 -3.79
C GLY A 70 15.87 -7.54 -3.48
N ASN A 71 16.00 -6.37 -2.84
CA ASN A 71 17.29 -5.81 -2.45
C ASN A 71 17.77 -6.41 -1.13
N LEU A 72 19.10 -6.52 -0.95
CA LEU A 72 19.71 -7.03 0.28
C LEU A 72 19.55 -6.05 1.45
N LEU A 73 19.01 -6.55 2.56
CA LEU A 73 18.89 -5.82 3.82
C LEU A 73 20.17 -5.95 4.66
N SER A 74 20.55 -4.87 5.36
CA SER A 74 21.62 -4.91 6.35
C SER A 74 21.15 -5.66 7.59
N ALA A 75 21.69 -6.87 7.79
CA ALA A 75 21.39 -7.76 8.90
C ALA A 75 22.60 -7.90 9.85
N GLY A 76 22.37 -8.49 11.02
CA GLY A 76 23.43 -8.96 11.90
C GLY A 76 24.19 -10.16 11.32
N PRO A 77 25.28 -10.59 11.98
CA PRO A 77 26.03 -11.78 11.54
C PRO A 77 25.12 -13.01 11.46
N THR A 78 25.40 -13.88 10.50
CA THR A 78 24.77 -15.19 10.40
C THR A 78 25.50 -16.17 11.32
N GLU A 79 24.75 -16.76 12.25
CA GLU A 79 25.19 -17.82 13.15
C GLU A 79 25.02 -19.16 12.41
N THR A 80 26.10 -19.93 12.26
CA THR A 80 26.08 -21.26 11.64
C THR A 80 26.51 -22.33 12.65
N LEU A 81 25.76 -23.43 12.72
CA LEU A 81 25.95 -24.52 13.67
C LEU A 81 25.86 -25.86 12.93
N ARG A 82 26.85 -26.74 13.12
CA ARG A 82 26.89 -28.08 12.53
C ARG A 82 26.28 -29.08 13.52
N GLY A 83 25.25 -29.80 13.08
CA GLY A 83 24.55 -30.80 13.88
C GLY A 83 25.32 -32.12 14.00
N PRO A 84 24.87 -33.03 14.89
CA PRO A 84 25.43 -34.39 15.01
C PRO A 84 25.11 -35.29 13.80
N ASP A 85 24.22 -34.84 12.92
CA ASP A 85 23.88 -35.42 11.62
C ASP A 85 24.78 -34.90 10.46
N ASP A 86 25.83 -34.14 10.80
CA ASP A 86 26.75 -33.44 9.90
C ASP A 86 26.13 -32.31 9.05
N LEU A 87 24.85 -31.99 9.28
CA LEU A 87 24.13 -30.95 8.55
C LEU A 87 24.27 -29.58 9.22
N TYR A 88 24.25 -28.53 8.41
CA TYR A 88 24.28 -27.15 8.88
C TYR A 88 22.87 -26.67 9.21
N THR A 89 22.78 -26.02 10.38
CA THR A 89 21.67 -25.15 10.78
C THR A 89 22.19 -23.72 10.80
N VAL A 90 21.45 -22.81 10.16
CA VAL A 90 21.83 -21.41 10.03
C VAL A 90 20.75 -20.50 10.57
N SER A 91 21.16 -19.43 11.26
CA SER A 91 20.28 -18.40 11.77
C SER A 91 20.86 -17.01 11.58
N SER A 92 20.01 -15.99 11.45
CA SER A 92 20.41 -14.60 11.32
C SER A 92 19.31 -13.70 11.87
N ARG A 93 19.68 -12.49 12.28
CA ARG A 93 18.78 -11.49 12.86
C ARG A 93 18.83 -10.19 12.06
N VAL A 94 17.67 -9.62 11.74
CA VAL A 94 17.54 -8.32 11.06
C VAL A 94 16.65 -7.38 11.86
N THR A 95 16.95 -6.08 11.82
CA THR A 95 16.11 -5.02 12.41
C THR A 95 15.50 -4.20 11.28
N VAL A 96 14.17 -4.14 11.20
CA VAL A 96 13.44 -3.48 10.12
C VAL A 96 12.69 -2.27 10.68
N GLU A 97 12.76 -1.12 10.01
CA GLU A 97 11.96 0.06 10.37
C GLU A 97 10.56 -0.01 9.77
N LYS A 98 9.54 0.28 10.56
CA LYS A 98 8.13 0.19 10.17
C LYS A 98 7.60 1.39 9.39
N ARG A 99 8.46 2.27 8.85
CA ARG A 99 8.01 3.54 8.21
C ARG A 99 7.08 3.29 7.02
N HIS A 100 7.25 2.16 6.35
CA HIS A 100 6.43 1.69 5.23
C HIS A 100 6.01 0.24 5.52
N SER A 101 4.93 -0.23 4.87
CA SER A 101 4.41 -1.59 5.05
C SER A 101 5.13 -2.52 4.08
N ASN A 102 6.11 -3.26 4.57
CA ASN A 102 7.08 -3.97 3.73
C ASN A 102 6.91 -5.49 3.88
N ASN A 103 7.09 -6.23 2.79
CA ASN A 103 7.35 -7.67 2.88
C ASN A 103 8.84 -7.87 3.18
N ILE A 104 9.19 -8.82 4.04
CA ILE A 104 10.58 -9.12 4.40
C ILE A 104 10.82 -10.60 4.17
N THR A 105 11.73 -10.93 3.27
CA THR A 105 12.02 -12.30 2.84
C THR A 105 13.34 -12.76 3.42
N CYS A 106 13.33 -13.88 4.13
CA CYS A 106 14.54 -14.64 4.44
C CYS A 106 14.76 -15.67 3.34
N ARG A 107 15.95 -15.67 2.74
CA ARG A 107 16.36 -16.63 1.71
C ARG A 107 17.65 -17.32 2.14
N VAL A 108 17.61 -18.65 2.25
CA VAL A 108 18.78 -19.50 2.46
C VAL A 108 19.18 -20.11 1.12
N GLN A 109 20.44 -19.98 0.73
CA GLN A 109 20.95 -20.41 -0.58
C GLN A 109 22.29 -21.13 -0.47
N GLN A 110 22.58 -22.01 -1.43
CA GLN A 110 23.80 -22.82 -1.45
C GLN A 110 24.49 -22.68 -2.81
N ARG A 111 25.50 -21.79 -2.89
CA ARG A 111 26.14 -21.38 -4.17
C ARG A 111 26.62 -22.55 -5.05
N ASN A 112 27.15 -23.60 -4.43
CA ASN A 112 27.71 -24.76 -5.14
C ASN A 112 26.62 -25.62 -5.84
N THR A 113 25.40 -25.68 -5.28
CA THR A 113 24.33 -26.54 -5.80
C THR A 113 23.16 -25.77 -6.43
N ASN A 114 23.21 -24.44 -6.42
CA ASN A 114 22.13 -23.54 -6.84
C ASN A 114 20.76 -23.83 -6.19
N GLN A 115 20.74 -24.50 -5.04
CA GLN A 115 19.53 -24.71 -4.26
C GLN A 115 19.28 -23.50 -3.35
N SER A 116 18.04 -23.02 -3.29
CA SER A 116 17.62 -22.04 -2.30
C SER A 116 16.21 -22.33 -1.77
N ARG A 117 15.97 -21.94 -0.53
CA ARG A 117 14.66 -21.95 0.14
C ARG A 117 14.40 -20.56 0.69
N GLU A 118 13.16 -20.12 0.65
CA GLU A 118 12.79 -18.79 1.15
C GLU A 118 11.44 -18.81 1.86
N THR A 119 11.21 -17.80 2.67
CA THR A 119 9.94 -17.53 3.36
C THR A 119 9.89 -16.04 3.68
N HIS A 120 8.69 -15.47 3.62
CA HIS A 120 8.49 -14.04 3.79
C HIS A 120 7.52 -13.73 4.93
N ILE A 121 7.63 -12.53 5.49
CA ILE A 121 6.72 -12.02 6.52
C ILE A 121 6.32 -10.58 6.17
N HIS A 122 5.03 -10.29 6.20
CA HIS A 122 4.55 -8.92 6.06
C HIS A 122 4.75 -8.16 7.38
N VAL A 123 5.54 -7.09 7.34
CA VAL A 123 5.70 -6.15 8.46
C VAL A 123 4.73 -4.99 8.25
N PRO A 124 3.62 -4.91 9.01
CA PRO A 124 2.67 -3.82 8.87
C PRO A 124 3.32 -2.49 9.27
N GLY A 125 3.14 -1.48 8.42
CA GLY A 125 3.68 -0.14 8.64
C GLY A 125 3.13 0.47 9.93
N SER A 126 4.00 1.15 10.69
CA SER A 126 3.59 1.95 11.84
C SER A 126 2.82 3.15 11.32
N ALA A 127 1.49 3.09 11.44
CA ALA A 127 0.63 4.22 11.13
C ALA A 127 1.10 5.44 11.93
N VAL A 128 1.70 6.41 11.24
CA VAL A 128 2.14 7.66 11.86
C VAL A 128 0.89 8.39 12.31
N ARG A 129 0.54 8.21 13.58
CA ARG A 129 -0.48 9.01 14.27
C ARG A 129 0.02 10.44 14.22
N LYS A 130 -0.45 11.20 13.23
CA LYS A 130 -0.32 12.65 13.17
C LYS A 130 -1.11 13.19 14.35
N GLU A 131 -0.42 13.31 15.48
CA GLU A 131 -0.89 14.08 16.62
C GLU A 131 -1.27 15.48 16.11
N PRO A 132 -2.46 16.01 16.47
CA PRO A 132 -2.88 17.30 15.96
C PRO A 132 -1.89 18.34 16.46
N SER A 133 -1.09 18.89 15.54
CA SER A 133 -0.05 19.85 15.89
C SER A 133 -0.68 21.04 16.61
N ALA A 134 0.05 21.67 17.54
CA ALA A 134 -0.47 22.79 18.32
C ALA A 134 -1.08 23.89 17.42
N THR A 135 -0.55 24.08 16.20
CA THR A 135 -1.11 24.95 15.16
C THR A 135 -2.54 24.58 14.72
N PHE A 136 -2.88 23.30 14.57
CA PHE A 136 -4.25 22.87 14.27
C PHE A 136 -5.20 23.18 15.44
N ILE A 137 -4.77 22.95 16.67
CA ILE A 137 -5.56 23.28 17.88
C ILE A 137 -5.79 24.80 17.97
N ILE A 138 -4.73 25.61 17.79
CA ILE A 138 -4.79 27.07 17.80
C ILE A 138 -5.73 27.61 16.71
N VAL A 139 -5.69 27.04 15.49
CA VAL A 139 -6.60 27.44 14.40
C VAL A 139 -8.05 27.11 14.74
N ILE A 140 -8.34 25.93 15.31
CA ILE A 140 -9.71 25.56 15.72
C ILE A 140 -10.22 26.49 16.82
N VAL A 141 -9.42 26.74 17.86
CA VAL A 141 -9.79 27.66 18.96
C VAL A 141 -9.97 29.10 18.45
N GLY A 142 -9.11 29.57 17.55
CA GLY A 142 -9.23 30.88 16.92
C GLY A 142 -10.50 31.02 16.07
N LEU A 143 -10.84 30.02 15.27
CA LEU A 143 -12.08 29.99 14.49
C LEU A 143 -13.32 29.99 15.39
N LEU A 144 -13.34 29.18 16.45
CA LEU A 144 -14.42 29.17 17.43
C LEU A 144 -14.57 30.54 18.11
N TRP A 145 -13.47 31.17 18.51
CA TRP A 145 -13.50 32.51 19.10
C TRP A 145 -14.04 33.56 18.13
N ILE A 146 -13.58 33.56 16.86
CA ILE A 146 -14.10 34.44 15.81
C ILE A 146 -15.61 34.21 15.61
N CYS A 147 -16.09 32.97 15.59
CA CYS A 147 -17.53 32.68 15.52
C CYS A 147 -18.31 33.21 16.74
N THR A 148 -17.77 33.13 17.95
CA THR A 148 -18.40 33.74 19.13
C THR A 148 -18.44 35.27 19.05
N VAL A 149 -17.37 35.92 18.60
CA VAL A 149 -17.34 37.38 18.42
C VAL A 149 -18.33 37.81 17.33
N VAL A 150 -18.37 37.11 16.19
CA VAL A 150 -19.31 37.40 15.10
C VAL A 150 -20.76 37.23 15.56
N THR A 151 -21.10 36.16 16.28
CA THR A 151 -22.48 35.96 16.78
C THR A 151 -22.86 36.96 17.86
N VAL A 152 -21.95 37.35 18.76
CA VAL A 152 -22.19 38.43 19.73
C VAL A 152 -22.42 39.76 19.00
N VAL A 153 -21.57 40.14 18.04
CA VAL A 153 -21.72 41.38 17.26
C VAL A 153 -23.03 41.39 16.47
N TRP A 154 -23.46 40.26 15.90
CA TRP A 154 -24.75 40.16 15.19
C TRP A 154 -25.96 40.33 16.12
N ASN A 155 -25.84 39.97 17.40
CA ASN A 155 -26.86 40.24 18.42
C ASN A 155 -26.77 41.67 18.99
N PHE A 156 -25.61 42.32 18.95
CA PHE A 156 -25.37 43.65 19.54
C PHE A 156 -25.53 44.83 18.58
N ILE A 157 -25.57 44.60 17.27
CA ILE A 157 -25.92 45.64 16.28
C ILE A 157 -27.44 45.61 16.07
N PRO A 158 -28.22 46.55 16.64
CA PRO A 158 -29.61 46.70 16.25
C PRO A 158 -29.66 47.11 14.78
N SER A 159 -30.32 46.30 13.95
CA SER A 159 -30.46 46.56 12.51
C SER A 159 -31.36 47.77 12.28
N LYS A 160 -30.75 48.97 12.24
CA LYS A 160 -31.42 50.17 11.73
C LYS A 160 -31.63 50.02 10.22
N THR A 161 -32.78 49.48 9.87
CA THR A 161 -33.34 49.55 8.52
C THR A 161 -33.38 51.02 8.08
N PRO A 162 -32.74 51.41 6.97
CA PRO A 162 -32.93 52.73 6.39
C PRO A 162 -34.37 52.84 5.89
N ASP A 163 -35.10 53.87 6.32
CA ASP A 163 -36.47 54.10 5.89
C ASP A 163 -36.53 54.32 4.35
N PRO A 164 -37.43 53.63 3.62
CA PRO A 164 -37.64 53.90 2.20
C PRO A 164 -38.20 55.30 2.00
N LYS A 165 -37.36 56.24 1.54
CA LYS A 165 -37.84 57.57 1.16
C LYS A 165 -38.52 57.50 -0.20
N GLU A 166 -39.84 57.54 -0.16
CA GLU A 166 -40.70 57.83 -1.31
C GLU A 166 -40.24 59.13 -2.00
N THR A 167 -40.18 59.11 -3.33
CA THR A 167 -39.82 60.28 -4.15
C THR A 167 -40.56 60.17 -5.47
N GLU A 168 -41.79 60.68 -5.50
CA GLU A 168 -42.47 60.93 -6.77
C GLU A 168 -41.81 62.09 -7.50
N THR A 169 -41.29 61.86 -8.71
CA THR A 169 -41.07 62.93 -9.69
C THR A 169 -41.27 62.41 -11.12
N GLU A 170 -42.54 62.31 -11.46
CA GLU A 170 -43.13 62.72 -12.74
C GLU A 170 -42.44 62.39 -14.10
N LYS A 171 -43.15 61.57 -14.91
CA LYS A 171 -43.20 61.51 -16.39
C LYS A 171 -41.88 61.35 -17.18
N LYS A 172 -41.86 60.29 -18.00
CA LYS A 172 -42.19 60.47 -19.44
C LYS A 172 -42.87 59.27 -20.10
N THR A 173 -43.98 59.58 -20.76
CA THR A 173 -44.88 58.68 -21.49
C THR A 173 -44.23 57.99 -22.69
N THR A 174 -44.55 56.72 -22.94
CA THR A 174 -44.96 56.18 -24.26
C THR A 174 -45.75 54.87 -24.08
N LYS A 175 -46.67 54.59 -25.02
CA LYS A 175 -47.65 53.46 -25.06
C LYS A 175 -46.90 52.13 -25.37
N GLN A 176 -47.43 50.90 -25.32
CA GLN A 176 -48.78 50.31 -25.53
C GLN A 176 -48.66 48.78 -25.14
N LYS A 177 -49.65 47.95 -24.77
CA LYS A 177 -51.12 48.04 -24.56
C LYS A 177 -51.61 46.85 -23.67
N CYS A 178 -52.80 47.02 -23.10
CA CYS A 178 -53.76 46.12 -22.41
C CYS A 178 -53.88 44.62 -22.81
N THR A 179 -54.52 43.70 -22.06
CA THR A 179 -54.95 43.50 -20.63
C THR A 179 -55.73 42.15 -20.55
N ARG A 180 -55.74 41.43 -19.40
CA ARG A 180 -56.91 40.75 -18.74
C ARG A 180 -56.58 39.39 -18.07
N ALA A 181 -56.99 39.28 -16.81
CA ALA A 181 -57.44 38.05 -16.14
C ALA A 181 -59.01 38.00 -16.23
N PRO A 182 -59.78 37.02 -15.69
CA PRO A 182 -59.52 36.20 -14.49
C PRO A 182 -59.75 34.68 -14.68
N ALA A 183 -59.81 33.96 -13.56
CA ALA A 183 -59.91 32.50 -13.43
C ALA A 183 -61.29 31.90 -13.75
N ASP A 184 -61.31 30.58 -13.92
CA ASP A 184 -62.42 29.73 -13.48
C ASP A 184 -61.88 28.38 -12.92
N ASN A 185 -62.77 27.52 -12.41
CA ASN A 185 -62.49 26.36 -11.56
C ASN A 185 -63.11 25.05 -12.13
N THR A 186 -62.81 23.87 -11.55
CA THR A 186 -63.71 22.68 -11.35
C THR A 186 -62.92 21.45 -10.82
N GLU A 187 -63.64 20.51 -10.18
CA GLU A 187 -63.22 19.28 -9.48
C GLU A 187 -62.59 18.17 -10.37
N ILE A 188 -61.58 17.38 -9.93
CA ILE A 188 -61.51 16.20 -9.02
C ILE A 188 -62.22 14.92 -9.54
N ILE A 189 -61.47 13.79 -9.56
CA ILE A 189 -61.80 12.34 -9.38
C ILE A 189 -60.81 11.45 -10.19
N ALA A 190 -60.35 10.25 -9.80
CA ALA A 190 -59.94 9.71 -8.49
C ALA A 190 -59.09 8.41 -8.67
N ILE A 191 -58.06 8.24 -7.83
CA ILE A 191 -57.45 6.99 -7.30
C ILE A 191 -57.51 5.67 -8.13
N LYS A 192 -56.33 5.11 -8.45
CA LYS A 192 -55.98 3.69 -8.20
C LYS A 192 -54.47 3.43 -8.28
N ALA A 193 -53.99 2.41 -7.57
CA ALA A 193 -52.58 2.00 -7.52
C ALA A 193 -52.42 0.47 -7.52
N VAL A 194 -51.55 -0.08 -8.38
CA VAL A 194 -51.14 -1.50 -8.44
C VAL A 194 -49.72 -1.60 -9.05
N PRO A 195 -48.75 -2.25 -8.38
CA PRO A 195 -47.50 -2.80 -8.96
C PRO A 195 -47.64 -4.34 -9.18
N PRO A 196 -46.64 -5.12 -9.70
CA PRO A 196 -45.23 -4.82 -10.02
C PRO A 196 -44.76 -5.38 -11.40
N SER A 197 -43.46 -5.70 -11.52
CA SER A 197 -42.81 -6.69 -12.43
C SER A 197 -41.99 -6.21 -13.68
N GLU A 198 -40.67 -6.16 -13.48
CA GLU A 198 -39.61 -6.86 -14.27
C GLU A 198 -39.04 -6.33 -15.63
N GLN A 199 -37.76 -6.72 -15.85
CA GLN A 199 -36.85 -6.61 -17.01
C GLN A 199 -36.18 -5.22 -17.25
N LEU A 200 -34.84 -5.09 -17.22
CA LEU A 200 -33.75 -5.47 -18.18
C LEU A 200 -33.72 -4.54 -19.42
N GLU A 201 -32.62 -3.97 -19.92
CA GLU A 201 -31.17 -4.30 -19.85
C GLU A 201 -30.22 -3.10 -19.50
N ASP A 202 -28.91 -3.43 -19.53
CA ASP A 202 -27.64 -2.67 -19.49
C ASP A 202 -27.59 -1.25 -20.10
N ASP A 203 -26.63 -0.43 -19.62
CA ASP A 203 -25.87 0.50 -20.48
C ASP A 203 -24.53 0.94 -19.84
N THR A 204 -23.41 0.37 -20.28
CA THR A 204 -22.06 0.69 -19.78
C THR A 204 -21.27 1.60 -20.75
N SER A 205 -21.52 2.93 -20.74
CA SER A 205 -20.78 3.85 -21.65
C SER A 205 -20.71 5.35 -21.25
N ALA A 206 -20.18 5.70 -20.05
CA ALA A 206 -19.99 7.13 -19.67
C ALA A 206 -18.70 7.51 -18.89
N ALA A 207 -17.82 6.54 -18.55
CA ALA A 207 -16.77 6.75 -17.53
C ALA A 207 -15.33 6.92 -18.05
N GLU A 208 -15.12 6.98 -19.36
CA GLU A 208 -13.78 6.86 -19.98
C GLU A 208 -13.15 8.21 -20.38
N GLU A 209 -13.88 9.14 -21.01
CA GLU A 209 -13.32 10.41 -21.54
C GLU A 209 -12.68 11.32 -20.47
N ILE A 210 -13.18 11.28 -19.23
CA ILE A 210 -12.74 12.16 -18.14
C ILE A 210 -11.26 11.91 -17.74
N LYS A 211 -10.69 10.75 -18.10
CA LYS A 211 -9.35 10.30 -17.65
C LYS A 211 -8.18 10.94 -18.39
N GLU A 212 -8.38 11.51 -19.59
CA GLU A 212 -7.31 12.10 -20.41
C GLU A 212 -7.04 13.55 -19.99
N ASP A 213 -8.11 14.32 -19.78
CA ASP A 213 -8.11 15.73 -19.39
C ASP A 213 -7.37 15.99 -18.06
N GLU A 214 -7.47 15.03 -17.12
CA GLU A 214 -6.75 15.00 -15.85
C GLU A 214 -5.24 14.77 -16.02
N LYS A 215 -4.80 13.99 -17.02
CA LYS A 215 -3.36 13.76 -17.30
C LYS A 215 -2.70 15.02 -17.85
N GLU A 216 -3.38 15.72 -18.76
CA GLU A 216 -2.89 16.93 -19.42
C GLU A 216 -2.71 18.08 -18.42
N LYS A 217 -3.68 18.26 -17.50
CA LYS A 217 -3.62 19.21 -16.37
C LYS A 217 -2.46 18.89 -15.42
N LYS A 218 -2.18 17.62 -15.13
CA LYS A 218 -1.05 17.20 -14.27
C LYS A 218 0.31 17.49 -14.93
N GLN A 219 0.47 17.22 -16.23
CA GLN A 219 1.71 17.54 -16.97
C GLN A 219 1.99 19.05 -17.02
N LYS A 220 0.97 19.88 -17.30
CA LYS A 220 1.09 21.35 -17.30
C LYS A 220 1.56 21.88 -15.94
N LYS A 221 1.04 21.34 -14.83
CA LYS A 221 1.44 21.70 -13.46
C LYS A 221 2.89 21.31 -13.15
N GLN A 222 3.38 20.19 -13.69
CA GLN A 222 4.75 19.71 -13.47
C GLN A 222 5.79 20.53 -14.26
N LYS A 223 5.50 20.92 -15.52
CA LYS A 223 6.36 21.85 -16.30
C LYS A 223 6.55 23.19 -15.58
N TYR A 224 5.49 23.77 -15.02
CA TYR A 224 5.57 25.03 -14.26
C TYR A 224 6.46 24.90 -13.01
N ARG A 225 6.38 23.78 -12.30
CA ARG A 225 7.18 23.53 -11.09
C ARG A 225 8.68 23.42 -11.38
N ILE A 226 9.05 22.78 -12.50
CA ILE A 226 10.45 22.66 -12.95
C ILE A 226 11.00 24.02 -13.41
N SER A 227 10.19 24.80 -14.15
CA SER A 227 10.52 26.16 -14.57
C SER A 227 10.85 27.07 -13.37
N GLY A 228 9.96 27.10 -12.37
CA GLY A 228 10.14 27.87 -11.14
C GLY A 228 11.38 27.47 -10.34
N SER A 229 11.71 26.17 -10.28
CA SER A 229 12.91 25.69 -9.59
C SER A 229 14.21 26.11 -10.28
N LYS A 230 14.29 26.03 -11.61
CA LYS A 230 15.49 26.48 -12.35
C LYS A 230 15.75 27.97 -12.17
N LYS A 231 14.69 28.79 -12.16
CA LYS A 231 14.78 30.24 -11.95
C LYS A 231 15.21 30.66 -10.53
N LYS A 232 15.29 29.71 -9.59
CA LYS A 232 15.71 29.93 -8.19
C LYS A 232 17.11 29.40 -7.88
N ALA A 233 17.87 29.01 -8.90
CA ALA A 233 19.25 28.52 -8.80
C ALA A 233 20.24 29.35 -9.66
N GLN A 234 19.85 30.56 -10.05
CA GLN A 234 20.65 31.53 -10.82
C GLN A 234 20.50 32.97 -10.28
N ILE A 235 20.21 33.09 -8.99
CA ILE A 235 20.17 34.32 -8.18
C ILE A 235 20.79 33.96 -6.83
#